data_AF-A0A2G1WLT0-F1
#
_entry.id   AF-A0A2G1WLT0-F1
#
_cell.length_a   1.000
_cell.length_b   1.000
_cell.length_c   1.000
_cell.angle_alpha   90.00
_cell.angle_beta   90.00
_cell.angle_gamma   90.00
#
_symmetry.space_group_name_H-M   'P 1'
#
loop_
_entity.id
_entity.type
_entity.pdbx_description
1 polymer ?
#
loop_
_entity_poly.entity_id
_entity_poly.type
_entity_poly.pdbx_seq_one_letter_code
_entity_poly.pdbx_strand_id
1 'polypeptide(L)'
;MTSEGDDAGRPSGLSRRRLLAGIGGVGAIGMASGIGTGAYLTDRETFPDNVFGAGEVGLTVDGEPTDGTVSLGPFAVNRRRSDDRPTPERFDIEASANPVRVWLATRCPSGDPLEAVLEVDIVVDGDSVTDGYRPLDEAKRLLATGLRIDAGCLAPDDGPIVVKVYPYLPADAPDAVAGEATDLTVRLYAEQCRHVSEADAAGSNPFVGGCGEPDDDCPACVEFGKVNGTDAALAVGDVLPVVDLPPRTSAHEIEITAVETKDGDEAIGAAFVLRAADGTRGPDLCTVEVKGGPDANPYDIDPAAPETGDILLAPPNSSGTPSEISHILLSVCSGDGDDDDGDGDDGSSSECAVCDDGNVSLASLDIRYRGDDDASITVVSAKGNTGGTLFDGTVAPDGEFTLFGSDVIRGGNGNNGNGNGNGNGNNGNAGTSDKLGPEIDITVDGGSPTSLHVSCSEPLAVGMRFGDGDLFEVTDATTTDGQPICGTEEN
;
A
#
# COMPACT_ATOMS: atom_id res chain seq x y z
N MET A 1 -74.68 -22.25 27.60
CA MET A 1 -74.10 -23.53 28.06
C MET A 1 -74.66 -24.62 27.15
N THR A 2 -73.81 -25.59 26.77
CA THR A 2 -73.79 -26.43 25.52
C THR A 2 -73.02 -25.74 24.39
N SER A 3 -72.07 -26.33 23.65
CA SER A 3 -71.58 -27.71 23.48
C SER A 3 -70.20 -27.66 22.76
N GLU A 4 -69.46 -28.77 22.83
CA GLU A 4 -68.16 -29.15 22.22
C GLU A 4 -67.79 -28.64 20.81
N GLY A 5 -66.48 -28.61 20.51
CA GLY A 5 -65.95 -28.71 19.13
C GLY A 5 -64.56 -28.10 18.85
N ASP A 6 -63.52 -28.92 18.97
CA ASP A 6 -62.18 -29.03 18.37
C ASP A 6 -61.47 -27.93 17.52
N ASP A 7 -60.14 -27.95 17.69
CA ASP A 7 -59.02 -27.73 16.75
C ASP A 7 -58.80 -26.39 16.02
N ALA A 8 -57.72 -25.70 16.42
CA ALA A 8 -56.63 -25.26 15.54
C ALA A 8 -55.58 -24.45 16.33
N GLY A 9 -54.32 -24.91 16.39
CA GLY A 9 -53.26 -24.07 16.96
C GLY A 9 -51.89 -24.71 17.18
N ARG A 10 -51.16 -24.99 16.09
CA ARG A 10 -49.70 -24.93 16.04
C ARG A 10 -49.35 -24.22 14.72
N PRO A 11 -48.26 -23.42 14.63
CA PRO A 11 -46.95 -23.84 15.11
C PRO A 11 -46.02 -22.77 15.73
N SER A 12 -44.99 -23.29 16.41
CA SER A 12 -43.57 -22.85 16.49
C SER A 12 -43.22 -21.35 16.36
N GLY A 13 -42.30 -20.79 17.14
CA GLY A 13 -41.08 -21.40 17.65
C GLY A 13 -40.44 -20.57 18.76
N LEU A 14 -39.87 -21.32 19.70
CA LEU A 14 -39.18 -20.84 20.89
C LEU A 14 -37.82 -20.23 20.51
N SER A 15 -37.39 -19.29 21.34
CA SER A 15 -36.20 -18.46 21.17
C SER A 15 -34.89 -19.25 21.15
N ARG A 16 -33.90 -18.71 20.42
CA ARG A 16 -32.57 -19.26 20.09
C ARG A 16 -31.65 -19.60 21.28
N ARG A 17 -32.15 -19.60 22.52
CA ARG A 17 -31.33 -19.69 23.73
C ARG A 17 -31.17 -21.12 24.29
N ARG A 18 -31.26 -22.16 23.46
CA ARG A 18 -31.11 -23.56 23.93
C ARG A 18 -30.65 -24.57 22.87
N LEU A 19 -29.58 -24.25 22.13
CA LEU A 19 -28.91 -25.23 21.26
C LEU A 19 -27.39 -25.30 21.56
N LEU A 20 -27.05 -25.76 22.76
CA LEU A 20 -25.73 -26.29 23.11
C LEU A 20 -25.94 -27.47 24.07
N ALA A 21 -26.13 -28.68 23.53
CA ALA A 21 -26.03 -29.95 24.24
C ALA A 21 -26.11 -31.14 23.26
N GLY A 22 -24.99 -31.88 23.12
CA GLY A 22 -24.90 -33.14 22.38
C GLY A 22 -24.27 -32.96 21.01
N ILE A 23 -23.21 -33.67 20.62
CA ILE A 23 -22.94 -35.09 20.81
C ILE A 23 -21.42 -35.30 20.88
N GLY A 24 -20.95 -35.97 21.94
CA GLY A 24 -19.68 -36.69 21.95
C GLY A 24 -19.91 -38.16 21.58
N GLY A 25 -19.02 -38.74 20.77
CA GLY A 25 -19.12 -40.12 20.30
C GLY A 25 -17.76 -40.70 19.91
N VAL A 26 -17.00 -41.11 20.93
CA VAL A 26 -15.89 -42.07 21.03
C VAL A 26 -15.40 -42.78 19.75
N GLY A 27 -14.09 -42.65 19.49
CA GLY A 27 -13.28 -43.67 18.82
C GLY A 27 -11.97 -43.88 19.60
N ALA A 28 -11.78 -45.07 20.18
CA ALA A 28 -10.57 -45.44 20.91
C ALA A 28 -9.88 -46.63 20.21
N ILE A 29 -8.62 -46.45 19.81
CA ILE A 29 -7.42 -47.27 20.06
C ILE A 29 -6.42 -47.09 18.90
N GLY A 30 -5.26 -46.53 19.24
CA GLY A 30 -4.07 -46.41 18.40
C GLY A 30 -3.01 -45.58 19.11
N MET A 31 -2.41 -46.12 20.19
CA MET A 31 -1.36 -45.44 20.95
C MET A 31 -0.04 -45.43 20.18
N ALA A 32 0.41 -44.24 19.78
CA ALA A 32 1.83 -43.89 19.61
C ALA A 32 2.01 -42.36 19.74
N SER A 33 2.17 -41.91 20.99
CA SER A 33 2.97 -40.74 21.44
C SER A 33 3.15 -39.49 20.54
N GLY A 34 2.66 -38.34 21.02
CA GLY A 34 3.40 -37.07 20.95
C GLY A 34 2.66 -35.83 20.43
N ILE A 35 2.55 -34.80 21.30
CA ILE A 35 2.35 -33.37 20.99
C ILE A 35 0.89 -32.92 20.82
N GLY A 36 0.62 -31.73 21.36
CA GLY A 36 -0.67 -31.29 21.89
C GLY A 36 -1.67 -30.84 20.83
N THR A 37 -2.93 -31.15 21.06
CA THR A 37 -4.06 -30.44 20.45
C THR A 37 -4.18 -29.07 21.11
N GLY A 38 -3.39 -28.11 20.62
CA GLY A 38 -3.76 -26.69 20.69
C GLY A 38 -4.92 -26.47 19.74
N ALA A 39 -5.97 -25.80 20.21
CA ALA A 39 -7.00 -25.31 19.32
C ALA A 39 -6.33 -24.35 18.33
N TYR A 40 -6.40 -24.67 17.04
CA TYR A 40 -5.90 -23.83 15.96
C TYR A 40 -6.90 -22.68 15.80
N LEU A 41 -6.74 -21.63 16.60
CA LEU A 41 -7.27 -20.32 16.27
C LEU A 41 -6.32 -19.80 15.19
N THR A 42 -6.72 -19.90 13.93
CA THR A 42 -6.19 -18.98 12.92
C THR A 42 -6.75 -17.62 13.30
N ASP A 43 -5.93 -16.79 13.92
CA ASP A 43 -6.18 -15.37 14.00
C ASP A 43 -6.37 -14.87 12.55
N ARG A 44 -7.54 -14.29 12.30
CA ARG A 44 -7.90 -13.65 11.03
C ARG A 44 -7.70 -12.16 11.26
N GLU A 45 -6.50 -11.69 10.96
CA GLU A 45 -6.17 -10.27 10.92
C GLU A 45 -6.71 -9.69 9.60
N THR A 46 -7.50 -8.62 9.69
CA THR A 46 -8.00 -7.87 8.53
C THR A 46 -7.04 -6.71 8.31
N PHE A 47 -6.08 -6.87 7.40
CA PHE A 47 -5.13 -5.81 7.05
C PHE A 47 -5.74 -4.83 6.02
N PRO A 48 -5.53 -3.51 6.13
CA PRO A 48 -6.14 -2.51 5.25
C PRO A 48 -5.53 -2.39 3.84
N ASP A 49 -4.41 -3.06 3.56
CA ASP A 49 -3.70 -2.91 2.27
C ASP A 49 -4.29 -3.74 1.12
N ASN A 50 -5.54 -4.21 1.29
CA ASN A 50 -6.39 -4.66 0.18
C ASN A 50 -7.62 -3.76 0.12
N VAL A 51 -7.54 -2.68 -0.66
CA VAL A 51 -8.71 -1.90 -1.02
C VAL A 51 -9.56 -2.75 -1.97
N PHE A 52 -10.41 -3.62 -1.42
CA PHE A 52 -11.58 -4.07 -2.15
C PHE A 52 -12.39 -2.81 -2.48
N GLY A 53 -12.29 -2.35 -3.73
CA GLY A 53 -13.03 -1.19 -4.23
C GLY A 53 -14.51 -1.30 -3.85
N ALA A 54 -15.07 -0.22 -3.30
CA ALA A 54 -16.33 -0.17 -2.55
C ALA A 54 -17.43 -1.18 -2.95
N GLY A 55 -17.81 -2.03 -1.99
CA GLY A 55 -19.04 -2.83 -1.95
C GLY A 55 -18.81 -4.33 -2.14
N GLU A 56 -18.97 -5.16 -1.11
CA GLU A 56 -19.01 -6.64 -1.13
C GLU A 56 -18.32 -7.31 -2.35
N VAL A 57 -17.03 -7.04 -2.53
CA VAL A 57 -16.16 -7.69 -3.50
C VAL A 57 -15.41 -8.76 -2.74
N GLY A 58 -15.66 -10.02 -3.05
CA GLY A 58 -14.88 -11.11 -2.47
C GLY A 58 -14.31 -11.98 -3.58
N LEU A 59 -13.02 -12.25 -3.54
CA LEU A 59 -12.47 -13.45 -4.15
C LEU A 59 -12.58 -14.60 -3.16
N THR A 60 -12.71 -15.81 -3.67
CA THR A 60 -12.44 -17.01 -2.90
C THR A 60 -11.21 -17.71 -3.46
N VAL A 61 -10.40 -18.25 -2.58
CA VAL A 61 -9.28 -19.13 -2.89
C VAL A 61 -9.62 -20.51 -2.35
N ASP A 62 -9.64 -21.51 -3.22
CA ASP A 62 -10.07 -22.88 -2.92
C ASP A 62 -11.46 -22.95 -2.23
N GLY A 63 -12.36 -22.04 -2.62
CA GLY A 63 -13.72 -21.92 -2.11
C GLY A 63 -13.86 -21.18 -0.77
N GLU A 64 -12.77 -20.69 -0.19
CA GLU A 64 -12.78 -19.91 1.05
C GLU A 64 -12.51 -18.42 0.75
N PRO A 65 -13.20 -17.46 1.42
CA PRO A 65 -12.93 -16.04 1.25
C PRO A 65 -11.45 -15.72 1.51
N THR A 66 -10.81 -15.01 0.59
CA THR A 66 -9.42 -14.55 0.74
C THR A 66 -9.40 -13.06 1.08
N ASP A 67 -8.37 -12.65 1.81
CA ASP A 67 -8.03 -11.25 2.05
C ASP A 67 -7.24 -10.62 0.90
N GLY A 68 -6.76 -11.41 -0.07
CA GLY A 68 -5.86 -10.95 -1.13
C GLY A 68 -4.45 -11.50 -1.02
N THR A 69 -4.13 -12.39 -0.06
CA THR A 69 -2.82 -13.03 0.03
C THR A 69 -2.94 -14.56 -0.01
N VAL A 70 -2.04 -15.20 -0.76
CA VAL A 70 -1.94 -16.66 -0.84
C VAL A 70 -0.49 -17.07 -0.66
N SER A 71 -0.20 -17.81 0.40
CA SER A 71 1.13 -18.40 0.64
C SER A 71 1.14 -19.86 0.17
N LEU A 72 2.10 -20.18 -0.69
CA LEU A 72 2.31 -21.52 -1.24
C LEU A 72 3.60 -22.09 -0.67
N GLY A 73 3.50 -23.26 -0.05
CA GLY A 73 4.62 -23.93 0.56
C GLY A 73 4.27 -24.51 1.94
N PRO A 74 5.28 -24.91 2.73
CA PRO A 74 6.71 -24.77 2.42
C PRO A 74 7.14 -25.71 1.29
N PHE A 75 7.88 -25.19 0.32
CA PHE A 75 8.44 -26.02 -0.76
C PHE A 75 9.62 -26.81 -0.22
N ALA A 76 9.51 -28.14 -0.23
CA ALA A 76 10.62 -29.00 0.20
C ALA A 76 11.77 -28.95 -0.83
N VAL A 77 12.90 -28.35 -0.43
CA VAL A 77 14.08 -28.14 -1.29
C VAL A 77 14.94 -29.39 -1.33
N ASN A 78 14.51 -30.37 -2.13
CA ASN A 78 15.33 -31.53 -2.45
C ASN A 78 15.89 -31.36 -3.86
N ARG A 79 17.21 -31.53 -4.00
CA ARG A 79 17.84 -31.61 -5.32
C ARG A 79 17.21 -32.72 -6.13
N ARG A 80 16.73 -32.38 -7.31
CA ARG A 80 16.19 -33.36 -8.26
C ARG A 80 16.80 -33.14 -9.63
N ARG A 81 16.70 -34.16 -10.46
CA ARG A 81 16.98 -34.02 -11.88
C ARG A 81 15.74 -33.46 -12.56
N SER A 82 15.93 -32.84 -13.71
CA SER A 82 14.85 -32.20 -14.46
C SER A 82 13.77 -33.17 -14.96
N ASP A 83 14.03 -34.49 -14.97
CA ASP A 83 13.10 -35.57 -15.28
C ASP A 83 12.27 -36.07 -14.08
N ASP A 84 12.59 -35.62 -12.86
CA ASP A 84 11.90 -35.97 -11.60
C ASP A 84 11.28 -34.72 -10.95
N ARG A 85 10.42 -34.02 -11.70
CA ARG A 85 9.80 -32.76 -11.23
C ARG A 85 8.71 -33.04 -10.20
N PRO A 86 8.60 -32.20 -9.14
CA PRO A 86 7.56 -32.37 -8.14
C PRO A 86 6.17 -32.07 -8.72
N THR A 87 5.16 -32.54 -7.99
CA THR A 87 3.78 -32.12 -8.26
C THR A 87 3.68 -30.63 -7.97
N PRO A 88 3.02 -29.83 -8.83
CA PRO A 88 2.85 -28.42 -8.55
C PRO A 88 1.98 -28.21 -7.32
N GLU A 89 2.28 -27.17 -6.55
CA GLU A 89 1.30 -26.58 -5.65
C GLU A 89 0.24 -25.86 -6.49
N ARG A 90 -1.01 -25.90 -6.04
CA ARG A 90 -2.15 -25.38 -6.80
C ARG A 90 -3.15 -24.74 -5.86
N PHE A 91 -3.74 -23.64 -6.33
CA PHE A 91 -4.92 -23.04 -5.75
C PHE A 91 -5.86 -22.54 -6.86
N ASP A 92 -7.14 -22.49 -6.56
CA ASP A 92 -8.20 -22.07 -7.47
C ASP A 92 -8.76 -20.71 -7.03
N ILE A 93 -8.83 -19.73 -7.94
CA ILE A 93 -9.37 -18.39 -7.67
C ILE A 93 -10.76 -18.27 -8.29
N GLU A 94 -11.75 -17.87 -7.49
CA GLU A 94 -13.14 -17.72 -7.92
C GLU A 94 -13.72 -16.37 -7.48
N ALA A 95 -14.73 -15.88 -8.20
CA ALA A 95 -15.50 -14.72 -7.80
C ALA A 95 -16.60 -15.14 -6.82
N SER A 96 -16.69 -14.50 -5.64
CA SER A 96 -17.66 -14.90 -4.61
C SER A 96 -19.11 -14.51 -4.92
N ALA A 97 -19.33 -13.35 -5.55
CA ALA A 97 -20.68 -12.76 -5.68
C ALA A 97 -20.90 -11.85 -6.89
N ASN A 98 -19.90 -11.05 -7.28
CA ASN A 98 -19.99 -10.10 -8.39
C ASN A 98 -18.88 -10.37 -9.42
N PRO A 99 -19.08 -10.06 -10.72
CA PRO A 99 -18.02 -10.17 -11.70
C PRO A 99 -16.84 -9.25 -11.39
N VAL A 100 -15.63 -9.79 -11.41
CA VAL A 100 -14.40 -9.08 -11.03
C VAL A 100 -13.29 -9.24 -12.05
N ARG A 101 -12.41 -8.24 -12.09
CA ARG A 101 -11.09 -8.33 -12.72
C ARG A 101 -10.08 -8.72 -11.66
N VAL A 102 -9.09 -9.52 -12.02
CA VAL A 102 -8.17 -10.09 -11.05
C VAL A 102 -6.73 -9.84 -11.48
N TRP A 103 -5.96 -9.25 -10.57
CA TRP A 103 -4.52 -9.07 -10.70
C TRP A 103 -3.80 -9.98 -9.72
N LEU A 104 -2.70 -10.54 -10.17
CA LEU A 104 -1.79 -11.37 -9.41
C LEU A 104 -0.43 -10.70 -9.39
N ALA A 105 0.14 -10.50 -8.20
CA ALA A 105 1.49 -10.02 -8.03
C ALA A 105 2.28 -10.88 -7.05
N THR A 106 3.59 -10.76 -7.08
CA THR A 106 4.47 -11.28 -6.03
C THR A 106 5.05 -10.12 -5.22
N ARG A 107 5.66 -10.45 -4.08
CA ARG A 107 6.61 -9.52 -3.44
C ARG A 107 7.91 -9.48 -4.24
N CYS A 108 8.71 -8.44 -4.00
CA CYS A 108 10.07 -8.42 -4.50
C CYS A 108 10.91 -9.51 -3.83
N PRO A 109 12.01 -9.94 -4.48
CA PRO A 109 12.92 -10.90 -3.87
C PRO A 109 13.46 -10.38 -2.54
N SER A 110 13.63 -11.26 -1.57
CA SER A 110 14.14 -10.92 -0.24
C SER A 110 15.67 -10.90 -0.16
N GLY A 111 16.36 -11.30 -1.24
CA GLY A 111 17.81 -11.53 -1.23
C GLY A 111 18.22 -12.90 -0.69
N ASP A 112 17.27 -13.75 -0.29
CA ASP A 112 17.55 -15.13 0.15
C ASP A 112 18.33 -15.90 -0.96
N PRO A 113 19.52 -16.46 -0.65
CA PRO A 113 20.30 -17.24 -1.61
C PRO A 113 19.54 -18.42 -2.24
N LEU A 114 18.53 -18.96 -1.55
CA LEU A 114 17.66 -19.99 -2.09
C LEU A 114 16.82 -19.46 -3.26
N GLU A 115 16.38 -18.20 -3.25
CA GLU A 115 15.57 -17.62 -4.32
C GLU A 115 16.34 -17.50 -5.65
N ALA A 116 17.66 -17.29 -5.57
CA ALA A 116 18.53 -17.22 -6.74
C ALA A 116 18.76 -18.57 -7.43
N VAL A 117 18.41 -19.69 -6.78
CA VAL A 117 18.71 -21.05 -7.27
C VAL A 117 17.50 -21.97 -7.32
N LEU A 118 16.43 -21.68 -6.58
CA LEU A 118 15.16 -22.38 -6.68
C LEU A 118 14.47 -21.93 -7.97
N GLU A 119 14.36 -22.82 -8.95
CA GLU A 119 13.64 -22.52 -10.19
C GLU A 119 12.14 -22.73 -9.99
N VAL A 120 11.33 -21.82 -10.50
CA VAL A 120 9.86 -21.91 -10.50
C VAL A 120 9.32 -21.67 -11.90
N ASP A 121 8.25 -22.39 -12.24
CA ASP A 121 7.36 -22.06 -13.35
C ASP A 121 5.96 -21.81 -12.75
N ILE A 122 5.41 -20.63 -13.01
CA ILE A 122 4.07 -20.25 -12.55
C ILE A 122 3.15 -20.29 -13.76
N VAL A 123 2.10 -21.10 -13.66
CA VAL A 123 1.16 -21.37 -14.75
C VAL A 123 -0.23 -20.94 -14.32
N VAL A 124 -0.84 -20.05 -15.09
CA VAL A 124 -2.21 -19.55 -14.90
C VAL A 124 -3.07 -20.07 -16.04
N ASP A 125 -4.12 -20.83 -15.74
CA ASP A 125 -5.03 -21.45 -16.72
C ASP A 125 -4.35 -22.27 -17.83
N GLY A 126 -3.14 -22.78 -17.54
CA GLY A 126 -2.35 -23.58 -18.46
C GLY A 126 -1.29 -22.80 -19.25
N ASP A 127 -1.29 -21.47 -19.16
CA ASP A 127 -0.28 -20.61 -19.76
C ASP A 127 0.79 -20.24 -18.71
N SER A 128 2.06 -20.46 -19.05
CA SER A 128 3.18 -20.08 -18.19
C SER A 128 3.33 -18.55 -18.19
N VAL A 129 3.20 -17.94 -17.02
CA VAL A 129 3.35 -16.49 -16.83
C VAL A 129 4.79 -16.07 -16.50
N THR A 130 5.68 -17.05 -16.29
CA THR A 130 7.12 -16.85 -16.07
C THR A 130 7.98 -17.16 -17.30
N ASP A 131 7.39 -17.45 -18.45
CA ASP A 131 8.09 -17.96 -19.66
C ASP A 131 8.94 -19.24 -19.37
N GLY A 132 8.37 -20.16 -18.60
CA GLY A 132 8.97 -21.41 -18.17
C GLY A 132 9.65 -21.32 -16.81
N TYR A 133 10.56 -22.27 -16.57
CA TYR A 133 11.33 -22.36 -15.33
C TYR A 133 12.42 -21.30 -15.30
N ARG A 134 12.48 -20.57 -14.20
CA ARG A 134 13.53 -19.58 -13.92
C ARG A 134 13.73 -19.41 -12.42
N PRO A 135 14.86 -18.83 -11.98
CA PRO A 135 15.07 -18.51 -10.57
C PRO A 135 13.89 -17.77 -9.94
N LEU A 136 13.57 -18.11 -8.69
CA LEU A 136 12.44 -17.58 -7.95
C LEU A 136 12.55 -16.07 -7.78
N ASP A 137 13.75 -15.55 -7.58
CA ASP A 137 13.99 -14.11 -7.51
C ASP A 137 13.62 -13.41 -8.84
N GLU A 138 14.00 -13.98 -9.98
CA GLU A 138 13.63 -13.46 -11.29
C GLU A 138 12.11 -13.54 -11.54
N ALA A 139 11.47 -14.65 -11.15
CA ALA A 139 10.02 -14.81 -11.24
C ALA A 139 9.27 -13.79 -10.37
N LYS A 140 9.77 -13.54 -9.15
CA LYS A 140 9.25 -12.51 -8.24
C LYS A 140 9.38 -11.11 -8.82
N ARG A 141 10.52 -10.76 -9.43
CA ARG A 141 10.68 -9.45 -10.09
C ARG A 141 9.73 -9.28 -11.27
N LEU A 142 9.54 -10.34 -12.06
CA LEU A 142 8.66 -10.30 -13.24
C LEU A 142 7.19 -10.04 -12.86
N LEU A 143 6.71 -10.65 -11.78
CA LEU A 143 5.32 -10.57 -11.35
C LEU A 143 5.07 -9.44 -10.32
N ALA A 144 6.11 -8.78 -9.80
CA ALA A 144 5.97 -7.72 -8.81
C ALA A 144 5.13 -6.54 -9.30
N THR A 145 5.16 -6.24 -10.60
CA THR A 145 4.39 -5.15 -11.22
C THR A 145 2.91 -5.48 -11.43
N GLY A 146 2.45 -6.66 -11.03
CA GLY A 146 1.09 -7.11 -11.20
C GLY A 146 0.77 -7.57 -12.62
N LEU A 147 0.30 -8.82 -12.72
CA LEU A 147 -0.22 -9.41 -13.93
C LEU A 147 -1.73 -9.52 -13.83
N ARG A 148 -2.46 -9.00 -14.81
CA ARG A 148 -3.89 -9.28 -14.95
C ARG A 148 -4.08 -10.72 -15.43
N ILE A 149 -4.78 -11.54 -14.65
CA ILE A 149 -4.91 -12.99 -14.87
C ILE A 149 -6.29 -13.43 -15.35
N ASP A 150 -7.28 -12.54 -15.35
CA ASP A 150 -8.59 -12.83 -15.92
C ASP A 150 -8.61 -12.67 -17.45
N ALA A 151 -9.37 -13.53 -18.15
CA ALA A 151 -9.62 -13.41 -19.59
C ALA A 151 -10.70 -12.36 -19.95
N GLY A 152 -11.06 -11.51 -18.97
CA GLY A 152 -12.28 -10.72 -18.89
C GLY A 152 -12.97 -10.98 -17.55
N CYS A 153 -13.93 -10.12 -17.19
CA CYS A 153 -14.68 -10.18 -15.94
C CYS A 153 -15.06 -11.60 -15.49
N LEU A 154 -14.36 -12.11 -14.48
CA LEU A 154 -14.59 -13.40 -13.86
C LEU A 154 -15.92 -13.35 -13.11
N ALA A 155 -16.93 -14.04 -13.59
CA ALA A 155 -18.23 -14.15 -12.93
C ALA A 155 -18.26 -15.30 -11.91
N PRO A 156 -19.15 -15.25 -10.90
CA PRO A 156 -19.28 -16.33 -9.92
C PRO A 156 -19.69 -17.70 -10.51
N ASP A 157 -20.31 -17.70 -11.69
CA ASP A 157 -20.72 -18.91 -12.39
C ASP A 157 -19.66 -19.42 -13.40
N ASP A 158 -18.56 -18.68 -13.57
CA ASP A 158 -17.44 -19.10 -14.42
C ASP A 158 -16.59 -20.18 -13.71
N GLY A 159 -15.75 -20.87 -14.49
CA GLY A 159 -14.76 -21.79 -13.90
C GLY A 159 -13.68 -21.02 -13.13
N PRO A 160 -13.03 -21.65 -12.14
CA PRO A 160 -11.94 -21.02 -11.40
C PRO A 160 -10.77 -20.71 -12.32
N ILE A 161 -10.07 -19.60 -12.04
CA ILE A 161 -8.72 -19.38 -12.56
C ILE A 161 -7.79 -20.29 -11.79
N VAL A 162 -7.14 -21.22 -12.49
CA VAL A 162 -6.28 -22.24 -11.88
C VAL A 162 -4.84 -21.77 -11.91
N VAL A 163 -4.26 -21.53 -10.73
CA VAL A 163 -2.85 -21.19 -10.60
C VAL A 163 -2.07 -22.41 -10.12
N LYS A 164 -0.98 -22.74 -10.82
CA LYS A 164 -0.06 -23.83 -10.49
C LYS A 164 1.36 -23.31 -10.38
N VAL A 165 2.04 -23.66 -9.31
CA VAL A 165 3.44 -23.31 -9.09
C VAL A 165 4.26 -24.58 -9.06
N TYR A 166 5.23 -24.66 -9.97
CA TYR A 166 6.12 -25.81 -10.10
C TYR A 166 7.51 -25.46 -9.54
N PRO A 167 7.75 -25.63 -8.23
CA PRO A 167 9.07 -25.43 -7.66
C PRO A 167 10.03 -26.53 -8.09
N TYR A 168 11.29 -26.21 -8.33
CA TYR A 168 12.31 -27.17 -8.70
C TYR A 168 13.69 -26.67 -8.26
N LEU A 169 14.38 -27.45 -7.44
CA LEU A 169 15.78 -27.20 -7.12
C LEU A 169 16.70 -28.02 -8.04
N PRO A 170 17.53 -27.38 -8.87
CA PRO A 170 18.51 -28.07 -9.72
C PRO A 170 19.47 -28.97 -8.94
N ALA A 171 19.88 -30.09 -9.56
CA ALA A 171 20.77 -31.06 -8.95
C ALA A 171 22.18 -30.53 -8.63
N ASP A 172 22.58 -29.43 -9.25
CA ASP A 172 23.86 -28.73 -9.06
C ASP A 172 23.75 -27.52 -8.13
N ALA A 173 22.57 -27.25 -7.54
CA ALA A 173 22.40 -26.22 -6.53
C ALA A 173 23.36 -26.43 -5.34
N PRO A 174 23.85 -25.36 -4.67
CA PRO A 174 24.81 -25.45 -3.57
C PRO A 174 24.35 -26.33 -2.39
N ASP A 175 25.30 -26.94 -1.66
CA ASP A 175 24.98 -27.75 -0.46
C ASP A 175 24.38 -26.91 0.68
N ALA A 176 24.68 -25.61 0.70
CA ALA A 176 24.20 -24.68 1.72
C ALA A 176 22.68 -24.57 1.72
N VAL A 177 22.06 -24.51 0.54
CA VAL A 177 20.60 -24.34 0.38
C VAL A 177 19.84 -25.68 0.34
N ALA A 178 20.55 -26.80 0.34
CA ALA A 178 19.94 -28.12 0.19
C ALA A 178 19.25 -28.53 1.50
N GLY A 179 17.95 -28.80 1.44
CA GLY A 179 17.14 -29.16 2.61
C GLY A 179 16.52 -27.98 3.35
N GLU A 180 16.70 -26.76 2.84
CA GLU A 180 15.95 -25.58 3.28
C GLU A 180 14.47 -25.68 2.83
N ALA A 181 13.66 -24.72 3.25
CA ALA A 181 12.28 -24.60 2.81
C ALA A 181 11.93 -23.12 2.71
N THR A 182 11.14 -22.78 1.70
CA THR A 182 10.67 -21.41 1.50
C THR A 182 9.23 -21.44 1.01
N ASP A 183 8.54 -20.32 1.19
CA ASP A 183 7.19 -20.09 0.75
C ASP A 183 7.19 -19.05 -0.37
N LEU A 184 6.33 -19.24 -1.37
CA LEU A 184 6.01 -18.19 -2.33
C LEU A 184 4.71 -17.54 -1.88
N THR A 185 4.79 -16.24 -1.56
CA THR A 185 3.57 -15.45 -1.32
C THR A 185 3.16 -14.70 -2.58
N VAL A 186 1.89 -14.89 -2.94
CA VAL A 186 1.19 -14.24 -4.03
C VAL A 186 0.18 -13.26 -3.46
N ARG A 187 0.10 -12.07 -4.05
CA ARG A 187 -0.90 -11.05 -3.76
C ARG A 187 -1.93 -11.03 -4.87
N LEU A 188 -3.20 -10.92 -4.50
CA LEU A 188 -4.36 -10.90 -5.36
C LEU A 188 -5.12 -9.59 -5.12
N TYR A 189 -5.51 -8.94 -6.20
CA TYR A 189 -6.41 -7.80 -6.14
C TYR A 189 -7.60 -8.03 -7.06
N ALA A 190 -8.78 -7.66 -6.57
CA ALA A 190 -10.02 -7.73 -7.34
C ALA A 190 -10.73 -6.38 -7.43
N GLU A 191 -11.08 -6.00 -8.65
CA GLU A 191 -11.90 -4.83 -8.94
C GLU A 191 -13.24 -5.28 -9.52
N GLN A 192 -14.37 -4.71 -9.07
CA GLN A 192 -15.64 -5.00 -9.72
C GLN A 192 -15.67 -4.51 -11.16
N CYS A 193 -16.20 -5.36 -12.04
CA CYS A 193 -16.39 -4.99 -13.43
C CYS A 193 -17.47 -3.94 -13.67
N ARG A 194 -18.43 -3.84 -12.75
CA ARG A 194 -19.50 -2.85 -12.86
C ARG A 194 -18.85 -1.47 -12.65
N HIS A 195 -19.13 -0.53 -13.56
CA HIS A 195 -18.71 0.89 -13.54
C HIS A 195 -17.46 1.27 -14.34
N VAL A 196 -16.54 0.35 -14.66
CA VAL A 196 -15.34 0.64 -15.48
C VAL A 196 -15.35 -0.19 -16.76
N SER A 197 -15.18 0.45 -17.92
CA SER A 197 -15.10 -0.28 -19.19
C SER A 197 -13.76 -1.02 -19.31
N GLU A 198 -13.69 -2.11 -20.08
CA GLU A 198 -12.43 -2.85 -20.29
C GLU A 198 -11.30 -1.97 -20.86
N ALA A 199 -11.65 -0.91 -21.60
CA ALA A 199 -10.66 0.03 -22.14
C ALA A 199 -10.08 0.95 -21.06
N ASP A 200 -10.91 1.35 -20.07
CA ASP A 200 -10.50 2.24 -18.98
C ASP A 200 -9.81 1.48 -17.85
N ALA A 201 -10.14 0.19 -17.67
CA ALA A 201 -9.55 -0.69 -16.65
C ALA A 201 -8.07 -1.04 -16.92
N ALA A 202 -7.50 -0.66 -18.07
CA ALA A 202 -6.08 -0.86 -18.37
C ALA A 202 -5.16 -0.09 -17.40
N GLY A 203 -5.66 0.98 -16.78
CA GLY A 203 -4.95 1.73 -15.74
C GLY A 203 -5.22 1.26 -14.30
N SER A 204 -6.12 0.30 -14.07
CA SER A 204 -6.56 -0.13 -12.72
C SER A 204 -5.58 -1.08 -12.02
N ASN A 205 -4.39 -1.33 -12.58
CA ASN A 205 -3.41 -2.21 -11.95
C ASN A 205 -2.91 -1.58 -10.64
N PRO A 206 -3.17 -2.18 -9.46
CA PRO A 206 -2.78 -1.60 -8.18
C PRO A 206 -1.30 -1.83 -7.85
N PHE A 207 -0.62 -2.72 -8.57
CA PHE A 207 0.76 -3.13 -8.29
C PHE A 207 1.77 -2.35 -9.14
N VAL A 208 1.47 -1.09 -9.45
CA VAL A 208 2.40 -0.20 -10.18
C VAL A 208 3.62 0.08 -9.32
N GLY A 209 4.81 0.06 -9.94
CA GLY A 209 6.10 0.09 -9.23
C GLY A 209 6.65 -1.32 -9.08
N GLY A 210 7.54 -1.70 -10.02
CA GLY A 210 8.19 -3.00 -9.97
C GLY A 210 9.13 -3.13 -8.79
N CYS A 211 9.84 -4.25 -8.74
CA CYS A 211 11.11 -4.23 -8.03
C CYS A 211 12.00 -3.29 -8.82
N GLY A 212 12.45 -2.19 -8.22
CA GLY A 212 13.59 -1.47 -8.78
C GLY A 212 14.70 -2.46 -9.10
N GLU A 213 15.68 -2.06 -9.91
CA GLU A 213 16.97 -2.72 -9.76
C GLU A 213 17.28 -2.70 -8.25
N PRO A 214 17.80 -3.80 -7.65
CA PRO A 214 18.29 -3.70 -6.30
C PRO A 214 19.30 -2.56 -6.36
N ASP A 215 18.91 -1.40 -5.86
CA ASP A 215 19.83 -0.32 -5.62
C ASP A 215 20.65 -0.86 -4.43
N ASP A 216 21.67 -1.66 -4.77
CA ASP A 216 22.85 -1.87 -3.92
C ASP A 216 23.46 -0.51 -3.53
N ASP A 217 23.07 0.55 -4.23
CA ASP A 217 23.26 1.94 -3.87
C ASP A 217 22.22 2.36 -2.82
N CYS A 218 22.22 1.73 -1.64
CA CYS A 218 21.80 2.43 -0.43
C CYS A 218 22.97 3.36 -0.04
N PRO A 219 23.11 4.53 -0.70
CA PRO A 219 24.37 5.27 -0.74
C PRO A 219 24.68 5.84 0.65
N ALA A 220 23.64 6.20 1.39
CA ALA A 220 23.68 6.55 2.79
C ALA A 220 22.51 5.90 3.54
N CYS A 221 22.83 5.27 4.67
CA CYS A 221 21.84 4.77 5.63
C CYS A 221 21.65 5.82 6.73
N VAL A 222 20.55 6.56 6.68
CA VAL A 222 20.30 7.71 7.56
C VAL A 222 19.16 7.42 8.52
N GLU A 223 19.27 7.94 9.74
CA GLU A 223 18.20 7.83 10.75
C GLU A 223 16.93 8.50 10.23
N PHE A 224 15.85 7.71 10.17
CA PHE A 224 14.56 8.10 9.63
C PHE A 224 13.54 8.43 10.71
N GLY A 225 13.60 7.76 11.85
CA GLY A 225 12.65 8.02 12.91
C GLY A 225 12.52 6.86 13.87
N LYS A 226 11.60 7.01 14.81
CA LYS A 226 11.51 6.16 15.98
C LYS A 226 10.09 5.70 16.22
N VAL A 227 9.93 4.44 16.58
CA VAL A 227 8.64 3.88 16.99
C VAL A 227 8.64 3.69 18.50
N ASN A 228 7.70 4.36 19.17
CA ASN A 228 7.44 4.20 20.61
C ASN A 228 6.14 3.39 20.82
N GLY A 229 5.81 3.06 22.07
CA GLY A 229 4.59 2.31 22.40
C GLY A 229 4.72 0.79 22.24
N THR A 230 5.96 0.30 22.17
CA THR A 230 6.32 -1.12 22.10
C THR A 230 6.41 -1.80 23.47
N ASP A 231 6.21 -1.02 24.54
CA ASP A 231 6.05 -1.44 25.94
C ASP A 231 4.59 -1.83 26.28
N ALA A 232 3.69 -1.72 25.30
CA ALA A 232 2.35 -2.29 25.37
C ALA A 232 2.35 -3.72 24.79
N ALA A 233 1.29 -4.48 25.03
CA ALA A 233 1.09 -5.79 24.42
C ALA A 233 0.97 -5.65 22.89
N LEU A 234 2.10 -5.72 22.19
CA LEU A 234 2.21 -5.73 20.74
C LEU A 234 1.55 -6.99 20.19
N ALA A 235 0.71 -6.80 19.17
CA ALA A 235 0.11 -7.84 18.38
C ALA A 235 0.46 -7.67 16.90
N VAL A 236 0.37 -8.77 16.16
CA VAL A 236 0.36 -8.73 14.69
C VAL A 236 -0.85 -7.89 14.25
N GLY A 237 -0.68 -7.01 13.26
CA GLY A 237 -1.72 -6.07 12.84
C GLY A 237 -1.67 -4.71 13.54
N ASP A 238 -0.89 -4.57 14.62
CA ASP A 238 -0.72 -3.27 15.26
C ASP A 238 0.00 -2.30 14.32
N VAL A 239 -0.55 -1.09 14.26
CA VAL A 239 -0.03 0.01 13.44
C VAL A 239 0.50 1.08 14.38
N LEU A 240 1.80 1.33 14.31
CA LEU A 240 2.50 2.21 15.23
C LEU A 240 3.10 3.39 14.47
N PRO A 241 2.80 4.63 14.88
CA PRO A 241 3.34 5.80 14.20
C PRO A 241 4.85 5.88 14.40
N VAL A 242 5.56 6.22 13.32
CA VAL A 242 6.95 6.65 13.37
C VAL A 242 6.94 8.11 13.80
N VAL A 243 7.60 8.41 14.91
CA VAL A 243 7.80 9.76 15.42
C VAL A 243 9.24 10.20 15.19
N ASP A 244 9.53 11.47 15.50
CA ASP A 244 10.86 12.06 15.31
C ASP A 244 11.35 11.95 13.85
N LEU A 245 10.41 11.99 12.89
CA LEU A 245 10.69 12.00 11.46
C LEU A 245 11.48 13.26 11.04
N PRO A 246 12.34 13.16 10.01
CA PRO A 246 12.97 14.31 9.41
C PRO A 246 11.96 15.40 9.04
N PRO A 247 12.37 16.67 9.07
CA PRO A 247 11.51 17.76 8.62
C PRO A 247 11.01 17.48 7.20
N ARG A 248 9.73 17.75 6.92
CA ARG A 248 9.09 17.59 5.60
C ARG A 248 8.91 16.15 5.13
N THR A 249 9.11 15.17 6.01
CA THR A 249 8.67 13.80 5.77
C THR A 249 7.18 13.67 6.11
N SER A 250 6.40 13.09 5.21
CA SER A 250 4.99 12.75 5.47
C SER A 250 4.87 11.80 6.67
N ALA A 251 3.69 11.67 7.26
CA ALA A 251 3.50 10.74 8.37
C ALA A 251 3.78 9.29 7.89
N HIS A 252 4.57 8.56 8.67
CA HIS A 252 4.89 7.15 8.43
C HIS A 252 4.50 6.32 9.64
N GLU A 253 4.27 5.05 9.40
CA GLU A 253 3.91 4.06 10.41
C GLU A 253 4.57 2.73 10.10
N ILE A 254 4.77 1.93 11.13
CA ILE A 254 5.10 0.52 10.96
C ILE A 254 3.86 -0.32 11.23
N GLU A 255 3.66 -1.35 10.42
CA GLU A 255 2.69 -2.39 10.68
C GLU A 255 3.41 -3.65 11.15
N ILE A 256 3.02 -4.16 12.31
CA ILE A 256 3.61 -5.35 12.91
C ILE A 256 3.14 -6.60 12.15
N THR A 257 4.09 -7.34 11.58
CA THR A 257 3.82 -8.57 10.81
C THR A 257 4.11 -9.84 11.60
N ALA A 258 4.98 -9.77 12.62
CA ALA A 258 5.21 -10.86 13.56
C ALA A 258 5.68 -10.32 14.92
N VAL A 259 5.35 -11.03 16.00
CA VAL A 259 5.78 -10.66 17.37
C VAL A 259 6.29 -11.91 18.08
N GLU A 260 7.41 -11.77 18.78
CA GLU A 260 7.84 -12.74 19.79
C GLU A 260 7.59 -12.17 21.19
N THR A 261 6.83 -12.91 21.99
CA THR A 261 6.47 -12.51 23.35
C THR A 261 7.11 -13.40 24.40
N LYS A 262 7.51 -12.80 25.52
CA LYS A 262 7.86 -13.49 26.76
C LYS A 262 6.72 -13.35 27.76
N ASP A 263 6.49 -14.43 28.52
CA ASP A 263 5.50 -14.47 29.61
C ASP A 263 4.05 -14.06 29.20
N GLY A 264 3.73 -14.18 27.90
CA GLY A 264 2.39 -14.04 27.33
C GLY A 264 2.09 -12.68 26.70
N ASP A 265 2.63 -11.60 27.25
CA ASP A 265 2.25 -10.23 26.87
C ASP A 265 3.45 -9.26 26.73
N GLU A 266 4.68 -9.67 27.07
CA GLU A 266 5.88 -8.82 26.99
C GLU A 266 6.57 -9.02 25.63
N ALA A 267 6.47 -8.06 24.73
CA ALA A 267 7.09 -8.16 23.42
C ALA A 267 8.61 -8.06 23.53
N ILE A 268 9.32 -9.08 23.05
CA ILE A 268 10.78 -9.19 23.08
C ILE A 268 11.42 -9.20 21.68
N GLY A 269 10.61 -9.28 20.64
CA GLY A 269 11.00 -9.06 19.25
C GLY A 269 9.81 -8.79 18.36
N ALA A 270 10.05 -8.12 17.22
CA ALA A 270 9.01 -7.84 16.24
C ALA A 270 9.57 -7.87 14.81
N ALA A 271 8.74 -8.26 13.85
CA ALA A 271 8.92 -8.01 12.43
C ALA A 271 7.85 -7.03 11.96
N PHE A 272 8.16 -6.18 10.98
CA PHE A 272 7.23 -5.15 10.54
C PHE A 272 7.51 -4.65 9.11
N VAL A 273 6.52 -3.95 8.55
CA VAL A 273 6.61 -3.21 7.29
C VAL A 273 6.53 -1.72 7.59
N LEU A 274 7.45 -0.93 7.05
CA LEU A 274 7.42 0.54 7.03
C LEU A 274 6.56 1.03 5.86
N ARG A 275 5.59 1.88 6.15
CA ARG A 275 4.71 2.50 5.16
C ARG A 275 4.41 3.95 5.49
N ALA A 276 3.96 4.71 4.50
CA ALA A 276 3.35 6.00 4.76
C ALA A 276 1.98 5.79 5.40
N ALA A 277 1.49 6.80 6.14
CA ALA A 277 0.22 6.73 6.88
C ALA A 277 -1.03 6.59 5.96
N ASP A 278 -0.88 6.78 4.65
CA ASP A 278 -1.91 6.55 3.64
C ASP A 278 -1.92 5.11 3.10
N GLY A 279 -1.08 4.22 3.65
CA GLY A 279 -0.95 2.82 3.22
C GLY A 279 0.03 2.62 2.06
N THR A 280 0.62 3.69 1.52
CA THR A 280 1.62 3.57 0.44
C THR A 280 2.95 3.05 0.97
N ARG A 281 3.71 2.36 0.10
CA ARG A 281 5.02 1.78 0.43
C ARG A 281 5.95 2.86 0.98
N GLY A 282 6.56 2.58 2.15
CA GLY A 282 7.56 3.46 2.77
C GLY A 282 8.95 3.31 2.14
N PRO A 283 9.91 4.16 2.53
CA PRO A 283 11.30 4.06 2.08
C PRO A 283 11.94 2.73 2.52
N ASP A 284 12.99 2.32 1.81
CA ASP A 284 13.69 1.08 2.09
C ASP A 284 14.57 1.24 3.36
N LEU A 285 14.34 0.37 4.34
CA LEU A 285 15.13 0.24 5.56
C LEU A 285 16.49 -0.35 5.23
N CYS A 286 17.53 0.19 5.86
CA CYS A 286 18.91 -0.30 5.75
C CYS A 286 19.46 -0.77 7.10
N THR A 287 19.02 -0.14 8.20
CA THR A 287 19.35 -0.59 9.55
C THR A 287 18.15 -0.37 10.46
N VAL A 288 17.90 -1.34 11.35
CA VAL A 288 16.91 -1.23 12.42
C VAL A 288 17.60 -1.48 13.76
N GLU A 289 17.45 -0.57 14.72
CA GLU A 289 17.92 -0.79 16.08
C GLU A 289 16.77 -1.07 17.04
N VAL A 290 16.76 -2.26 17.63
CA VAL A 290 15.78 -2.64 18.64
C VAL A 290 16.35 -2.32 20.03
N LYS A 291 15.72 -1.38 20.73
CA LYS A 291 16.08 -0.99 22.10
C LYS A 291 15.38 -1.89 23.10
N GLY A 292 16.12 -2.42 24.07
CA GLY A 292 15.56 -3.12 25.22
C GLY A 292 16.45 -2.97 26.45
N GLY A 293 15.86 -2.56 27.58
CA GLY A 293 16.63 -2.24 28.78
C GLY A 293 17.65 -1.11 28.54
N PRO A 294 18.91 -1.22 29.04
CA PRO A 294 19.92 -0.19 28.83
C PRO A 294 20.55 -0.18 27.43
N ASP A 295 20.46 -1.29 26.70
CA ASP A 295 21.22 -1.56 25.47
C ASP A 295 20.33 -1.46 24.21
N ALA A 296 20.94 -1.59 23.03
CA ALA A 296 20.27 -1.66 21.73
C ALA A 296 20.96 -2.71 20.84
N ASN A 297 20.19 -3.42 20.01
CA ASN A 297 20.68 -4.36 19.01
C ASN A 297 20.43 -3.79 17.62
N PRO A 298 21.48 -3.46 16.85
CA PRO A 298 21.35 -3.10 15.44
C PRO A 298 21.21 -4.34 14.55
N TYR A 299 20.38 -4.23 13.52
CA TYR A 299 20.16 -5.23 12.48
C TYR A 299 20.30 -4.55 11.12
N ASP A 300 21.18 -5.08 10.27
CA ASP A 300 21.31 -4.63 8.89
C ASP A 300 20.24 -5.31 8.02
N ILE A 301 19.57 -4.52 7.18
CA ILE A 301 18.58 -4.99 6.21
C ILE A 301 19.25 -4.97 4.84
N ASP A 302 19.61 -6.15 4.34
CA ASP A 302 20.35 -6.33 3.10
C ASP A 302 19.71 -7.44 2.25
N PRO A 303 19.16 -7.12 1.06
CA PRO A 303 19.10 -5.79 0.46
C PRO A 303 18.16 -4.87 1.23
N ALA A 304 18.38 -3.56 1.11
CA ALA A 304 17.49 -2.58 1.71
C ALA A 304 16.05 -2.77 1.21
N ALA A 305 15.09 -2.74 2.13
CA ALA A 305 13.70 -3.09 1.85
C ALA A 305 12.75 -2.37 2.81
N PRO A 306 11.48 -2.14 2.47
CA PRO A 306 10.54 -1.43 3.34
C PRO A 306 10.01 -2.33 4.46
N GLU A 307 10.59 -3.52 4.67
CA GLU A 307 10.14 -4.51 5.63
C GLU A 307 11.34 -5.26 6.22
N THR A 308 11.21 -5.73 7.46
CA THR A 308 12.32 -6.43 8.14
C THR A 308 12.47 -7.89 7.71
N GLY A 309 11.40 -8.51 7.21
CA GLY A 309 11.34 -9.93 6.82
C GLY A 309 11.36 -10.93 7.99
N ASP A 310 12.27 -10.74 8.94
CA ASP A 310 12.45 -11.57 10.13
C ASP A 310 12.13 -10.81 11.44
N ILE A 311 11.93 -11.58 12.53
CA ILE A 311 11.73 -11.03 13.87
C ILE A 311 13.07 -10.50 14.41
N LEU A 312 13.10 -9.20 14.71
CA LEU A 312 14.25 -8.53 15.30
C LEU A 312 14.14 -8.53 16.82
N LEU A 313 15.07 -9.21 17.50
CA LEU A 313 15.06 -9.39 18.95
C LEU A 313 15.70 -8.21 19.70
N ALA A 314 15.10 -7.84 20.82
CA ALA A 314 15.72 -6.90 21.76
C ALA A 314 16.97 -7.50 22.44
N PRO A 315 17.89 -6.65 22.94
CA PRO A 315 19.08 -7.09 23.66
C PRO A 315 18.78 -7.99 24.87
N PRO A 316 19.62 -9.00 25.12
CA PRO A 316 19.44 -9.88 26.26
C PRO A 316 19.71 -9.15 27.58
N ASN A 317 18.86 -9.40 28.58
CA ASN A 317 19.06 -8.93 29.94
C ASN A 317 20.17 -9.73 30.67
N SER A 318 20.41 -9.40 31.95
CA SER A 318 21.44 -10.07 32.79
C SER A 318 21.29 -11.61 32.94
N SER A 319 20.13 -12.18 32.59
CA SER A 319 19.89 -13.63 32.60
C SER A 319 20.09 -14.30 31.23
N GLY A 320 20.40 -13.53 30.18
CA GLY A 320 20.61 -14.03 28.82
C GLY A 320 19.35 -14.16 27.97
N THR A 321 18.18 -13.77 28.49
CA THR A 321 16.94 -13.70 27.71
C THR A 321 16.75 -12.30 27.12
N PRO A 322 16.24 -12.14 25.89
CA PRO A 322 15.81 -10.85 25.36
C PRO A 322 14.96 -10.04 26.36
N SER A 323 15.17 -8.73 26.36
CA SER A 323 14.43 -7.77 27.19
C SER A 323 13.16 -7.32 26.47
N GLU A 324 12.19 -6.76 27.19
CA GLU A 324 11.08 -6.02 26.58
C GLU A 324 11.58 -4.94 25.61
N ILE A 325 10.92 -4.83 24.45
CA ILE A 325 11.17 -3.75 23.50
C ILE A 325 10.71 -2.43 24.12
N SER A 326 11.60 -1.44 24.16
CA SER A 326 11.30 -0.10 24.65
C SER A 326 11.02 0.89 23.51
N HIS A 327 11.72 0.74 22.39
CA HIS A 327 11.47 1.44 21.14
C HIS A 327 12.28 0.79 20.02
N ILE A 328 11.94 1.17 18.79
CA ILE A 328 12.65 0.76 17.59
C ILE A 328 13.11 2.02 16.87
N LEU A 329 14.38 2.09 16.51
CA LEU A 329 14.94 3.15 15.67
C LEU A 329 15.07 2.63 14.24
N LEU A 330 14.61 3.43 13.27
CA LEU A 330 14.59 3.09 11.86
C LEU A 330 15.61 3.96 11.13
N SER A 331 16.43 3.34 10.29
CA SER A 331 17.28 4.02 9.32
C SER A 331 16.93 3.56 7.91
N VAL A 332 16.88 4.49 6.97
CA VAL A 332 16.45 4.26 5.58
C VAL A 332 17.51 4.73 4.60
N CYS A 333 17.44 4.22 3.38
CA CYS A 333 18.32 4.65 2.31
C CYS A 333 18.00 6.08 1.86
N SER A 334 19.03 6.90 1.72
CA SER A 334 18.98 8.28 1.21
C SER A 334 20.02 8.49 0.13
N GLY A 335 19.66 9.22 -0.93
CA GLY A 335 20.46 9.43 -2.15
C GLY A 335 21.81 10.15 -1.99
N ASP A 336 22.09 10.72 -0.81
CA ASP A 336 23.23 11.62 -0.61
C ASP A 336 24.35 10.95 0.21
N GLY A 337 25.06 10.03 -0.44
CA GLY A 337 26.40 9.65 -0.03
C GLY A 337 27.41 10.66 -0.54
N ASP A 338 27.46 11.87 0.04
CA ASP A 338 28.54 12.81 -0.25
C ASP A 338 29.84 12.30 0.38
N ASP A 339 30.73 11.80 -0.49
CA ASP A 339 32.13 11.56 -0.19
C ASP A 339 32.77 12.84 0.37
N ASP A 340 33.03 12.80 1.67
CA ASP A 340 33.59 13.89 2.47
C ASP A 340 35.10 14.06 2.16
N ASP A 341 35.43 14.63 1.01
CA ASP A 341 36.75 15.15 0.66
C ASP A 341 36.68 16.67 0.40
N GLY A 342 36.75 17.41 1.50
CA GLY A 342 37.12 18.82 1.69
C GLY A 342 37.23 19.77 0.49
N ASP A 343 36.42 20.81 0.50
CA ASP A 343 36.86 22.20 0.72
C ASP A 343 35.62 23.11 0.75
N GLY A 344 35.56 24.00 1.75
CA GLY A 344 34.35 24.75 2.06
C GLY A 344 33.91 25.75 0.98
N ASP A 345 32.60 25.91 0.84
CA ASP A 345 31.89 27.18 1.01
C ASP A 345 30.36 26.94 1.00
N ASP A 346 29.70 27.44 2.06
CA ASP A 346 28.41 28.13 2.06
C ASP A 346 27.20 27.56 1.27
N GLY A 347 26.30 26.89 2.01
CA GLY A 347 24.85 27.04 1.81
C GLY A 347 24.16 26.15 0.77
N SER A 348 23.96 24.86 1.05
CA SER A 348 22.91 24.08 0.37
C SER A 348 21.58 24.29 1.10
N SER A 349 20.87 25.35 0.71
CA SER A 349 19.43 25.46 0.95
C SER A 349 18.73 24.48 0.01
N SER A 350 17.88 23.62 0.58
CA SER A 350 16.81 22.84 -0.05
C SER A 350 16.49 23.21 -1.51
N GLU A 351 16.50 22.23 -2.41
CA GLU A 351 16.11 22.36 -3.83
C GLU A 351 14.60 22.60 -4.05
N CYS A 352 14.01 23.58 -3.36
CA CYS A 352 12.65 24.05 -3.57
C CYS A 352 12.64 25.39 -4.30
N ALA A 353 11.57 25.65 -5.06
CA ALA A 353 11.36 26.90 -5.76
C ALA A 353 10.69 27.93 -4.84
N VAL A 354 11.34 29.07 -4.62
CA VAL A 354 10.73 30.21 -3.93
C VAL A 354 9.71 30.88 -4.85
N CYS A 355 8.46 30.99 -4.41
CA CYS A 355 7.33 31.51 -5.19
C CYS A 355 6.93 32.90 -4.69
N ASP A 356 7.74 33.93 -4.98
CA ASP A 356 7.53 35.31 -4.48
C ASP A 356 7.81 36.44 -5.51
N ASP A 357 8.39 36.12 -6.67
CA ASP A 357 8.85 37.11 -7.66
C ASP A 357 8.21 36.99 -9.05
N GLY A 358 7.31 36.03 -9.24
CA GLY A 358 6.58 35.74 -10.47
C GLY A 358 7.37 34.99 -11.55
N ASN A 359 8.59 34.54 -11.25
CA ASN A 359 9.40 33.74 -12.17
C ASN A 359 9.03 32.26 -12.17
N VAL A 360 8.36 31.81 -11.11
CA VAL A 360 7.86 30.44 -10.98
C VAL A 360 6.45 30.32 -11.53
N SER A 361 6.18 29.26 -12.29
CA SER A 361 4.85 28.90 -12.76
C SER A 361 4.43 27.57 -12.12
N LEU A 362 3.29 27.54 -11.45
CA LEU A 362 2.77 26.34 -10.78
C LEU A 362 2.01 25.48 -11.77
N ALA A 363 2.25 24.16 -11.77
CA ALA A 363 1.48 23.16 -12.48
C ALA A 363 0.34 22.59 -11.62
N SER A 364 0.57 22.42 -10.32
CA SER A 364 -0.42 21.93 -9.36
C SER A 364 -0.37 22.71 -8.05
N LEU A 365 -1.46 22.69 -7.30
CA LEU A 365 -1.58 23.27 -5.97
C LEU A 365 -2.54 22.43 -5.11
N ASP A 366 -2.06 21.98 -3.95
CA ASP A 366 -2.84 21.22 -2.98
C ASP A 366 -3.27 22.11 -1.82
N ILE A 367 -4.54 21.99 -1.46
CA ILE A 367 -5.18 22.84 -0.46
C ILE A 367 -5.96 21.98 0.52
N ARG A 368 -5.68 22.16 1.81
CA ARG A 368 -6.46 21.59 2.91
C ARG A 368 -7.59 22.51 3.33
N TYR A 369 -8.78 21.95 3.46
CA TYR A 369 -9.93 22.60 4.08
C TYR A 369 -9.92 22.38 5.58
N ARG A 370 -9.92 23.47 6.37
CA ARG A 370 -9.81 23.46 7.83
C ARG A 370 -11.12 23.82 8.54
N GLY A 371 -12.27 23.64 7.87
CA GLY A 371 -13.58 23.88 8.49
C GLY A 371 -14.00 22.74 9.40
N ASP A 372 -14.94 23.02 10.30
CA ASP A 372 -15.40 22.06 11.33
C ASP A 372 -16.43 21.04 10.81
N ASP A 373 -17.05 21.29 9.65
CA ASP A 373 -18.12 20.47 9.05
C ASP A 373 -17.84 20.24 7.56
N ASP A 374 -18.41 19.17 6.98
CA ASP A 374 -18.36 18.93 5.52
C ASP A 374 -18.91 20.14 4.74
N ALA A 375 -18.20 20.56 3.70
CA ALA A 375 -18.57 21.72 2.90
C ALA A 375 -18.54 21.43 1.40
N SER A 376 -19.44 22.09 0.65
CA SER A 376 -19.41 22.11 -0.81
C SER A 376 -18.41 23.17 -1.28
N ILE A 377 -17.31 22.74 -1.88
CA ILE A 377 -16.24 23.63 -2.35
C ILE A 377 -16.23 23.65 -3.87
N THR A 378 -16.29 24.85 -4.44
CA THR A 378 -16.09 25.08 -5.88
C THR A 378 -14.92 26.03 -6.07
N VAL A 379 -13.96 25.64 -6.91
CA VAL A 379 -12.77 26.44 -7.22
C VAL A 379 -12.73 26.73 -8.71
N VAL A 380 -12.54 27.99 -9.07
CA VAL A 380 -12.44 28.44 -10.46
C VAL A 380 -11.15 29.22 -10.69
N SER A 381 -10.57 29.09 -11.88
CA SER A 381 -9.47 29.97 -12.30
C SER A 381 -10.03 31.35 -12.59
N ALA A 382 -9.42 32.38 -12.01
CA ALA A 382 -9.84 33.77 -12.10
C ALA A 382 -8.76 34.67 -12.73
N LYS A 383 -9.19 35.80 -13.30
CA LYS A 383 -8.34 36.85 -13.90
C LYS A 383 -7.44 36.35 -15.07
N GLY A 384 -6.67 37.28 -15.66
CA GLY A 384 -5.67 36.97 -16.70
C GLY A 384 -6.18 36.29 -17.99
N ASN A 385 -7.45 36.50 -18.36
CA ASN A 385 -8.13 35.76 -19.44
C ASN A 385 -8.14 34.23 -19.21
N THR A 386 -8.10 33.81 -17.96
CA THR A 386 -8.30 32.41 -17.55
C THR A 386 -9.72 32.20 -17.03
N GLY A 387 -10.16 30.95 -17.02
CA GLY A 387 -11.46 30.51 -16.57
C GLY A 387 -11.47 28.98 -16.40
N GLY A 388 -12.65 28.42 -16.14
CA GLY A 388 -12.81 26.99 -15.92
C GLY A 388 -12.89 26.64 -14.43
N THR A 389 -13.61 25.56 -14.14
CA THR A 389 -13.71 24.96 -12.80
C THR A 389 -12.54 24.01 -12.63
N LEU A 390 -11.72 24.27 -11.61
CA LEU A 390 -10.56 23.45 -11.24
C LEU A 390 -10.93 22.37 -10.23
N PHE A 391 -11.95 22.64 -9.40
CA PHE A 391 -12.48 21.68 -8.44
C PHE A 391 -13.96 21.97 -8.15
N ASP A 392 -14.79 20.94 -8.01
CA ASP A 392 -16.18 21.04 -7.55
C ASP A 392 -16.58 19.76 -6.83
N GLY A 393 -16.74 19.83 -5.51
CA GLY A 393 -16.97 18.64 -4.69
C GLY A 393 -17.26 18.94 -3.23
N THR A 394 -17.62 17.90 -2.47
CA THR A 394 -17.77 17.97 -1.02
C THR A 394 -16.46 17.57 -0.36
N VAL A 395 -15.99 18.39 0.59
CA VAL A 395 -14.73 18.18 1.33
C VAL A 395 -15.04 18.13 2.82
N ALA A 396 -14.57 17.08 3.49
CA ALA A 396 -14.70 16.90 4.93
C ALA A 396 -13.66 17.76 5.69
N PRO A 397 -13.83 17.98 7.00
CA PRO A 397 -12.80 18.60 7.84
C PRO A 397 -11.42 17.96 7.66
N ASP A 398 -10.39 18.80 7.51
CA ASP A 398 -9.00 18.43 7.20
C ASP A 398 -8.81 17.69 5.86
N GLY A 399 -9.84 17.60 5.03
CA GLY A 399 -9.77 17.04 3.68
C GLY A 399 -8.96 17.95 2.74
N GLU A 400 -8.21 17.32 1.85
CA GLU A 400 -7.39 18.01 0.85
C GLU A 400 -7.96 17.84 -0.56
N PHE A 401 -7.71 18.83 -1.42
CA PHE A 401 -8.04 18.78 -2.84
C PHE A 401 -6.95 19.44 -3.68
N THR A 402 -6.72 18.89 -4.87
CA THR A 402 -5.70 19.35 -5.81
C THR A 402 -6.31 20.17 -6.95
N LEU A 403 -5.61 21.22 -7.34
CA LEU A 403 -5.92 22.04 -8.50
C LEU A 403 -4.85 21.85 -9.57
N PHE A 404 -5.25 21.52 -10.80
CA PHE A 404 -4.32 21.34 -11.91
C PHE A 404 -4.36 22.50 -12.91
N GLY A 405 -3.18 22.95 -13.33
CA GLY A 405 -3.01 23.95 -14.37
C GLY A 405 -3.51 23.50 -15.74
N SER A 406 -3.55 22.18 -15.99
CA SER A 406 -4.16 21.58 -17.18
C SER A 406 -5.66 21.85 -17.31
N ASP A 407 -6.34 22.11 -16.19
CA ASP A 407 -7.79 22.34 -16.17
C ASP A 407 -8.16 23.81 -16.41
N VAL A 408 -7.16 24.69 -16.52
CA VAL A 408 -7.33 26.11 -16.78
C VAL A 408 -7.73 26.37 -18.24
N ILE A 409 -8.91 26.93 -18.44
CA ILE A 409 -9.38 27.39 -19.75
C ILE A 409 -8.77 28.77 -20.04
N ARG A 410 -7.99 28.89 -21.13
CA ARG A 410 -7.37 30.17 -21.53
C ARG A 410 -8.06 30.80 -22.74
N GLY A 411 -8.42 32.08 -22.63
CA GLY A 411 -9.00 32.86 -23.72
C GLY A 411 -7.95 33.33 -24.73
N GLY A 412 -7.92 32.70 -25.91
CA GLY A 412 -7.11 33.15 -27.04
C GLY A 412 -7.87 34.08 -28.00
N ASN A 413 -7.29 35.24 -28.30
CA ASN A 413 -7.69 36.08 -29.44
C ASN A 413 -7.20 35.41 -30.74
N GLY A 414 -7.89 34.35 -31.18
CA GLY A 414 -7.66 33.62 -32.42
C GLY A 414 -8.80 33.86 -33.41
N ASN A 415 -8.48 34.48 -34.53
CA ASN A 415 -9.41 34.90 -35.57
C ASN A 415 -9.96 33.70 -36.39
N ASN A 416 -11.28 33.61 -36.48
CA ASN A 416 -12.13 32.98 -37.52
C ASN A 416 -12.08 31.45 -37.78
N GLY A 417 -13.15 30.77 -37.35
CA GLY A 417 -13.59 29.46 -37.85
C GLY A 417 -15.04 29.18 -37.46
N ASN A 418 -15.99 29.78 -38.17
CA ASN A 418 -17.44 29.55 -38.05
C ASN A 418 -17.80 28.05 -38.07
N GLY A 419 -18.39 27.55 -36.98
CA GLY A 419 -18.90 26.18 -36.87
C GLY A 419 -19.82 26.01 -35.66
N ASN A 420 -21.05 26.53 -35.76
CA ASN A 420 -22.11 26.26 -34.81
C ASN A 420 -22.59 24.80 -34.95
N GLY A 421 -22.52 24.02 -33.87
CA GLY A 421 -23.38 22.85 -33.68
C GLY A 421 -22.70 21.60 -33.14
N ASN A 422 -22.76 21.45 -31.81
CA ASN A 422 -22.90 20.19 -31.07
C ASN A 422 -21.80 19.13 -31.28
N GLY A 423 -20.77 19.17 -30.43
CA GLY A 423 -19.75 18.13 -30.35
C GLY A 423 -19.12 18.06 -28.97
N ASN A 424 -19.25 16.90 -28.34
CA ASN A 424 -18.36 16.40 -27.30
C ASN A 424 -16.91 16.59 -27.80
N GLY A 425 -16.19 17.54 -27.21
CA GLY A 425 -14.95 18.07 -27.78
C GLY A 425 -13.85 18.08 -26.74
N ASN A 426 -13.08 17.00 -26.74
CA ASN A 426 -11.72 16.95 -26.25
C ASN A 426 -10.94 18.09 -26.92
N ASN A 427 -10.79 19.22 -26.24
CA ASN A 427 -10.12 20.38 -26.81
C ASN A 427 -8.64 20.28 -26.47
N GLY A 428 -7.94 19.42 -27.22
CA GLY A 428 -6.47 19.42 -27.25
C GLY A 428 -5.98 20.77 -27.74
N ASN A 429 -5.68 21.66 -26.81
CA ASN A 429 -5.08 22.95 -27.09
C ASN A 429 -3.56 22.79 -27.07
N ALA A 430 -3.02 22.34 -28.21
CA ALA A 430 -1.58 22.32 -28.45
C ALA A 430 -1.01 23.75 -28.35
N GLY A 431 -0.34 24.05 -27.23
CA GLY A 431 0.50 25.24 -27.07
C GLY A 431 0.21 26.15 -25.87
N THR A 432 -0.68 25.78 -24.95
CA THR A 432 -0.84 26.51 -23.67
C THR A 432 -0.16 25.78 -22.55
N SER A 433 0.75 26.44 -21.83
CA SER A 433 1.40 25.94 -20.62
C SER A 433 0.35 25.37 -19.65
N ASP A 434 0.56 24.14 -19.17
CA ASP A 434 -0.24 23.43 -18.15
C ASP A 434 -0.05 24.04 -16.75
N LYS A 435 0.06 25.37 -16.69
CA LYS A 435 0.22 26.13 -15.45
C LYS A 435 -1.09 26.64 -14.89
N LEU A 436 -1.16 26.92 -13.60
CA LEU A 436 -2.28 27.62 -13.00
C LEU A 436 -2.47 29.03 -13.58
N GLY A 437 -3.66 29.59 -13.39
CA GLY A 437 -3.97 30.98 -13.72
C GLY A 437 -3.21 31.97 -12.83
N PRO A 438 -3.47 33.28 -12.96
CA PRO A 438 -2.89 34.25 -12.03
C PRO A 438 -3.55 34.24 -10.65
N GLU A 439 -4.78 33.76 -10.57
CA GLU A 439 -5.59 33.76 -9.36
C GLU A 439 -6.60 32.61 -9.42
N ILE A 440 -6.98 32.09 -8.26
CA ILE A 440 -8.12 31.20 -8.08
C ILE A 440 -9.14 31.86 -7.16
N ASP A 441 -10.41 31.56 -7.38
CA ASP A 441 -11.52 31.91 -6.48
C ASP A 441 -12.13 30.63 -5.91
N ILE A 442 -12.09 30.50 -4.58
CA ILE A 442 -12.63 29.36 -3.83
C ILE A 442 -13.94 29.78 -3.17
N THR A 443 -15.02 29.06 -3.47
CA THR A 443 -16.37 29.31 -2.93
C THR A 443 -16.79 28.15 -2.04
N VAL A 444 -17.18 28.45 -0.81
CA VAL A 444 -17.70 27.47 0.16
C VAL A 444 -19.21 27.62 0.28
N ASP A 445 -19.96 26.54 0.07
CA ASP A 445 -21.42 26.45 0.16
C ASP A 445 -22.17 27.56 -0.61
N GLY A 446 -21.61 27.98 -1.75
CA GLY A 446 -22.16 29.06 -2.58
C GLY A 446 -22.06 30.46 -1.95
N GLY A 447 -21.20 30.63 -0.94
CA GLY A 447 -20.91 31.89 -0.26
C GLY A 447 -20.09 32.88 -1.08
N SER A 448 -19.45 33.83 -0.39
CA SER A 448 -18.52 34.77 -1.04
C SER A 448 -17.21 34.06 -1.40
N PRO A 449 -16.64 34.33 -2.59
CA PRO A 449 -15.38 33.72 -2.98
C PRO A 449 -14.21 34.27 -2.15
N THR A 450 -13.29 33.38 -1.80
CA THR A 450 -11.96 33.69 -1.27
C THR A 450 -10.95 33.58 -2.41
N SER A 451 -10.23 34.66 -2.69
CA SER A 451 -9.24 34.69 -3.78
C SER A 451 -7.84 34.37 -3.27
N LEU A 452 -7.05 33.63 -4.07
CA LEU A 452 -5.62 33.36 -3.82
C LEU A 452 -4.81 33.59 -5.10
N HIS A 453 -3.72 34.36 -4.99
CA HIS A 453 -2.77 34.56 -6.07
C HIS A 453 -1.87 33.32 -6.24
N VAL A 454 -1.91 32.70 -7.41
CA VAL A 454 -1.16 31.45 -7.70
C VAL A 454 -0.13 31.61 -8.84
N SER A 455 0.11 32.85 -9.30
CA SER A 455 1.16 33.18 -10.27
C SER A 455 2.54 33.46 -9.67
N CYS A 456 2.77 33.17 -8.38
CA CYS A 456 3.99 33.51 -7.65
C CYS A 456 4.37 35.00 -7.67
N SER A 457 3.46 35.89 -8.10
CA SER A 457 3.68 37.34 -8.10
C SER A 457 3.53 37.96 -6.71
N GLU A 458 2.97 37.19 -5.78
CA GLU A 458 2.92 37.43 -4.35
C GLU A 458 3.46 36.17 -3.67
N PRO A 459 4.02 36.27 -2.45
CA PRO A 459 4.52 35.11 -1.73
C PRO A 459 3.45 34.03 -1.61
N LEU A 460 3.78 32.82 -2.04
CA LEU A 460 3.00 31.61 -1.84
C LEU A 460 3.97 30.52 -1.36
N ALA A 461 3.59 29.79 -0.32
CA ALA A 461 4.49 28.83 0.33
C ALA A 461 3.69 27.68 0.93
N VAL A 462 4.30 26.51 1.04
CA VAL A 462 3.72 25.40 1.82
C VAL A 462 3.56 25.82 3.29
N GLY A 463 2.41 25.51 3.87
CA GLY A 463 1.98 25.94 5.20
C GLY A 463 1.31 27.32 5.23
N MET A 464 1.21 28.02 4.09
CA MET A 464 0.52 29.29 4.01
C MET A 464 -0.98 29.10 4.26
N ARG A 465 -1.51 29.84 5.24
CA ARG A 465 -2.93 29.88 5.56
C ARG A 465 -3.60 31.10 4.95
N PHE A 466 -4.82 30.91 4.45
CA PHE A 466 -5.59 31.97 3.82
C PHE A 466 -7.10 31.74 3.97
N GLY A 467 -7.89 32.75 3.59
CA GLY A 467 -9.33 32.79 3.82
C GLY A 467 -9.72 33.24 5.23
N ASP A 468 -11.01 33.47 5.42
CA ASP A 468 -11.53 33.96 6.70
C ASP A 468 -11.27 32.96 7.82
N GLY A 469 -10.45 33.34 8.81
CA GLY A 469 -10.13 32.48 9.95
C GLY A 469 -9.17 31.34 9.64
N ASP A 470 -8.30 31.48 8.62
CA ASP A 470 -7.35 30.45 8.19
C ASP A 470 -8.05 29.14 7.76
N LEU A 471 -9.19 29.31 7.07
CA LEU A 471 -10.05 28.23 6.62
C LEU A 471 -9.35 27.30 5.62
N PHE A 472 -8.32 27.78 4.93
CA PHE A 472 -7.54 27.01 3.98
C PHE A 472 -6.05 27.07 4.30
N GLU A 473 -5.34 26.01 3.97
CA GLU A 473 -3.88 25.89 4.08
C GLU A 473 -3.32 25.30 2.79
N VAL A 474 -2.27 25.91 2.25
CA VAL A 474 -1.51 25.33 1.12
C VAL A 474 -0.64 24.21 1.67
N THR A 475 -0.85 22.99 1.18
CA THR A 475 -0.17 21.79 1.70
C THR A 475 0.92 21.29 0.79
N ASP A 476 0.79 21.52 -0.52
CA ASP A 476 1.84 21.29 -1.51
C ASP A 476 1.62 22.16 -2.75
N ALA A 477 2.67 22.38 -3.54
CA ALA A 477 2.55 22.87 -4.91
C ALA A 477 3.77 22.49 -5.74
N THR A 478 3.54 22.13 -7.01
CA THR A 478 4.61 21.77 -7.94
C THR A 478 4.70 22.80 -9.08
N THR A 479 5.91 23.16 -9.47
CA THR A 479 6.16 24.03 -10.63
C THR A 479 5.96 23.28 -11.95
N THR A 480 5.84 24.01 -13.06
CA THR A 480 5.78 23.40 -14.41
C THR A 480 7.02 22.61 -14.80
N ASP A 481 8.13 22.82 -14.10
CA ASP A 481 9.39 22.09 -14.32
C ASP A 481 9.55 20.91 -13.34
N GLY A 482 8.52 20.62 -12.53
CA GLY A 482 8.49 19.47 -11.61
C GLY A 482 9.13 19.71 -10.25
N GLN A 483 9.50 20.96 -9.92
CA GLN A 483 10.11 21.29 -8.61
C GLN A 483 9.01 21.62 -7.57
N PRO A 484 9.17 21.26 -6.28
CA PRO A 484 8.25 21.69 -5.22
C PRO A 484 8.47 23.16 -4.85
N ILE A 485 7.47 23.83 -4.27
CA ILE A 485 7.64 25.19 -3.72
C ILE A 485 8.11 25.17 -2.26
N CYS A 486 8.88 26.20 -1.86
CA CYS A 486 9.40 26.29 -0.49
C CYS A 486 8.30 26.53 0.56
N GLY A 487 8.55 26.05 1.78
CA GLY A 487 7.65 26.24 2.92
C GLY A 487 7.81 27.63 3.57
N THR A 488 6.87 28.03 4.42
CA THR A 488 6.90 29.33 5.11
C THR A 488 8.12 29.53 6.03
N GLU A 489 8.82 28.45 6.40
CA GLU A 489 10.05 28.51 7.23
C GLU A 489 11.33 28.71 6.39
N GLU A 490 11.22 28.61 5.06
CA GLU A 490 12.33 28.72 4.10
C GLU A 490 12.28 30.00 3.24
N ASN A 491 11.22 30.80 3.35
CA ASN A 491 10.98 32.04 2.57
C ASN A 491 11.20 33.32 3.40
#